data_AF-A0A844MV27-F1
#
_entry.id   AF-A0A844MV27-F1
#
_cell.length_a   1.000
_cell.length_b   1.000
_cell.length_c   1.000
_cell.angle_alpha   90.00
_cell.angle_beta   90.00
_cell.angle_gamma   90.00
#
_symmetry.space_group_name_H-M   'P 1'
#
loop_
_entity.id
_entity.type
_entity.pdbx_description
1 polymer ?
#
loop_
_entity_poly.entity_id
_entity_poly.type
_entity_poly.pdbx_seq_one_letter_code
_entity_poly.pdbx_strand_id
1 'polypeptide(L)'
;MIEKTVKVIEGGLLPEGDYVSPGFSIIQPDSCFPNMILGNPYDSFWLYLRRNIAHNWYVDKRQQGVGFVSRDEAHILYNTALKFKGKKALEIGCWMGWSACHLALAGVELDVIDPMLSQQLFQESVTDSLKRAGVKESVNLIPGYSPQKVEELANQLQRKWSLIFIDGHHEAPAPLNDAIICEQVAEEDALILFHDLASPDVGQGLNYLKEKGWNTMVYQTMQIMGVAWRGNVEPVIHQPDPKINWKLPPHLRHYSVSGSIPTVAGNKIGKNLKSLVADNFRKEAKLLTLYSQTQQIYYYLSWLPQMLIQAMARKNQTL
;
A
#
# COMPACT_ATOMS: atom_id res chain seq x y z
N MET A 1 -4.99 35.31 4.73
CA MET A 1 -3.67 35.03 4.09
C MET A 1 -3.49 33.52 3.96
N ILE A 2 -4.20 32.88 3.03
CA ILE A 2 -4.17 31.43 2.80
C ILE A 2 -4.02 31.26 1.29
N GLU A 3 -2.79 31.22 0.80
CA GLU A 3 -2.53 30.98 -0.63
C GLU A 3 -1.07 30.53 -0.82
N LYS A 4 -0.69 29.43 -0.15
CA LYS A 4 0.58 28.75 -0.43
C LYS A 4 0.63 27.28 -0.04
N THR A 5 -0.52 26.62 0.02
CA THR A 5 -0.61 25.24 0.53
C THR A 5 -1.05 24.34 -0.60
N VAL A 6 -0.11 23.55 -1.13
CA VAL A 6 -0.26 22.52 -2.17
C VAL A 6 -0.91 23.01 -3.47
N LYS A 7 -0.09 23.32 -4.48
CA LYS A 7 -0.62 23.51 -5.84
C LYS A 7 -1.11 22.16 -6.35
N VAL A 8 -2.39 22.07 -6.74
CA VAL A 8 -2.82 21.08 -7.73
C VAL A 8 -2.19 21.53 -9.04
N ILE A 9 -1.19 20.79 -9.51
CA ILE A 9 -0.47 21.16 -10.73
C ILE A 9 -1.10 20.38 -11.88
N GLU A 10 -1.89 21.06 -12.71
CA GLU A 10 -2.20 20.54 -14.04
C GLU A 10 -0.90 20.49 -14.85
N GLY A 11 -0.35 19.29 -15.05
CA GLY A 11 0.78 19.06 -15.96
C GLY A 11 2.17 19.40 -15.41
N GLY A 12 2.37 19.36 -14.08
CA GLY A 12 3.71 19.43 -13.51
C GLY A 12 4.58 18.27 -14.00
N LEU A 13 5.79 18.57 -14.48
CA LEU A 13 6.75 17.52 -14.82
C LEU A 13 7.08 16.74 -13.54
N LEU A 14 6.68 15.47 -13.50
CA LEU A 14 7.12 14.55 -12.46
C LEU A 14 8.64 14.37 -12.56
N PRO A 15 9.35 14.16 -11.43
CA PRO A 15 10.75 13.76 -11.46
C PRO A 15 10.96 12.55 -12.38
N GLU A 16 12.10 12.49 -13.07
CA GLU A 16 12.45 11.29 -13.83
C GLU A 16 12.46 10.06 -12.92
N GLY A 17 11.82 8.98 -13.36
CA GLY A 17 11.63 7.77 -12.56
C GLY A 17 10.34 7.76 -11.71
N ASP A 18 9.62 8.88 -11.59
CA ASP A 18 8.27 8.89 -11.02
C ASP A 18 7.23 8.59 -12.12
N TYR A 19 6.16 7.91 -11.71
CA TYR A 19 5.00 7.65 -12.54
C TYR A 19 3.73 7.97 -11.76
N VAL A 20 2.73 8.51 -12.46
CA VAL A 20 1.35 8.62 -11.99
C VAL A 20 0.45 8.23 -13.15
N SER A 21 -0.55 7.40 -12.86
CA SER A 21 -1.47 6.91 -13.87
C SER A 21 -2.20 8.04 -14.63
N PRO A 22 -2.32 7.99 -15.96
CA PRO A 22 -3.08 8.96 -16.73
C PRO A 22 -4.53 9.12 -16.24
N GLY A 23 -4.98 10.37 -16.13
CA GLY A 23 -6.32 10.72 -15.66
C GLY A 23 -6.45 10.87 -14.14
N PHE A 24 -5.40 10.56 -13.37
CA PHE A 24 -5.36 10.87 -11.95
C PHE A 24 -5.13 12.37 -11.73
N SER A 25 -5.79 12.92 -10.70
CA SER A 25 -5.45 14.22 -10.15
C SER A 25 -4.09 14.13 -9.47
N ILE A 26 -3.20 15.07 -9.75
CA ILE A 26 -1.80 15.07 -9.29
C ILE A 26 -1.60 16.09 -8.17
N ILE A 27 -0.97 15.66 -7.08
CA ILE A 27 -0.49 16.50 -5.99
C ILE A 27 0.98 16.20 -5.69
N GLN A 28 1.73 17.21 -5.24
CA GLN A 28 3.15 17.08 -4.88
C GLN A 28 3.41 17.73 -3.52
N PRO A 29 3.06 17.05 -2.40
CA PRO A 29 3.29 17.59 -1.06
C PRO A 29 4.76 17.45 -0.62
N ASP A 30 5.71 17.19 -1.52
CA ASP A 30 7.14 16.97 -1.28
C ASP A 30 7.76 18.01 -0.35
N SER A 31 7.41 19.29 -0.52
CA SER A 31 7.91 20.37 0.34
C SER A 31 7.48 20.25 1.81
N CYS A 32 6.45 19.44 2.09
CA CYS A 32 5.99 19.13 3.45
C CYS A 32 6.84 18.03 4.10
N PHE A 33 7.64 17.28 3.33
CA PHE A 33 8.47 16.15 3.78
C PHE A 33 9.97 16.45 3.58
N PRO A 34 10.57 17.36 4.37
CA PRO A 34 11.94 17.84 4.14
C PRO A 34 13.04 16.79 4.34
N ASN A 35 12.69 15.63 4.91
CA ASN A 35 13.61 14.51 5.11
C ASN A 35 13.47 13.43 4.02
N MET A 36 12.51 13.55 3.11
CA MET A 36 12.34 12.63 1.99
C MET A 36 13.48 12.82 1.00
N ILE A 37 14.18 11.73 0.69
CA ILE A 37 15.27 11.69 -0.29
C ILE A 37 15.08 10.49 -1.21
N LEU A 38 15.76 10.49 -2.34
CA LEU A 38 15.90 9.29 -3.14
C LEU A 38 16.77 8.29 -2.39
N GLY A 39 16.22 7.12 -2.08
CA GLY A 39 16.93 6.01 -1.46
C GLY A 39 17.55 5.09 -2.51
N ASN A 40 18.43 4.21 -2.05
CA ASN A 40 18.94 3.11 -2.87
C ASN A 40 18.22 1.81 -2.47
N PRO A 41 17.45 1.17 -3.38
CA PRO A 41 16.67 -0.04 -3.08
C PRO A 41 17.45 -1.21 -2.47
N TYR A 42 18.78 -1.23 -2.62
CA TYR A 42 19.65 -2.25 -2.01
C TYR A 42 19.91 -2.05 -0.52
N ASP A 43 19.48 -0.91 0.04
CA ASP A 43 19.60 -0.63 1.48
C ASP A 43 18.45 -1.21 2.30
N SER A 44 17.34 -1.56 1.65
CA SER A 44 16.25 -2.27 2.30
C SER A 44 16.58 -3.75 2.42
N PHE A 45 16.29 -4.33 3.59
CA PHE A 45 16.35 -5.77 3.83
C PHE A 45 15.03 -6.48 3.51
N TRP A 46 14.01 -5.75 3.05
CA TRP A 46 12.72 -6.36 2.76
C TRP A 46 12.86 -7.37 1.62
N LEU A 47 12.50 -8.63 1.93
CA LEU A 47 12.65 -9.75 1.01
C LEU A 47 11.83 -9.53 -0.27
N TYR A 48 10.63 -8.98 -0.12
CA TYR A 48 9.66 -8.83 -1.20
C TYR A 48 9.78 -7.51 -1.97
N LEU A 49 10.71 -6.62 -1.58
CA LEU A 49 10.96 -5.39 -2.32
C LEU A 49 11.34 -5.71 -3.78
N ARG A 50 10.48 -5.29 -4.71
CA ARG A 50 10.65 -5.43 -6.16
C ARG A 50 11.69 -4.45 -6.73
N ARG A 51 12.96 -4.65 -6.36
CA ARG A 51 14.14 -3.82 -6.72
C ARG A 51 14.38 -3.62 -8.22
N ASN A 52 13.82 -4.49 -9.05
CA ASN A 52 13.96 -4.45 -10.52
C ASN A 52 12.96 -3.50 -11.21
N ILE A 53 12.02 -2.90 -10.47
CA ILE A 53 11.12 -1.90 -11.01
C ILE A 53 11.82 -0.55 -10.96
N ALA A 54 12.00 0.08 -12.13
CA ALA A 54 12.76 1.33 -12.30
C ALA A 54 11.95 2.57 -11.91
N HIS A 55 11.22 2.50 -10.80
CA HIS A 55 10.56 3.64 -10.17
C HIS A 55 11.43 4.16 -9.03
N ASN A 56 11.35 5.47 -8.77
CA ASN A 56 12.07 6.06 -7.64
C ASN A 56 11.59 5.46 -6.32
N TRP A 57 12.55 5.06 -5.50
CA TRP A 57 12.31 4.56 -4.16
C TRP A 57 12.68 5.62 -3.14
N TYR A 58 11.67 6.35 -2.65
CA TYR A 58 11.90 7.41 -1.67
C TYR A 58 11.97 6.85 -0.25
N VAL A 59 12.86 7.43 0.55
CA VAL A 59 13.04 7.08 1.98
C VAL A 59 13.16 8.34 2.81
N ASP A 60 12.96 8.22 4.12
CA ASP A 60 13.37 9.27 5.05
C ASP A 60 14.88 9.15 5.29
N LYS A 61 15.63 10.24 5.14
CA LYS A 61 17.10 10.22 5.29
C LYS A 61 17.57 9.74 6.67
N ARG A 62 16.70 9.79 7.69
CA ARG A 62 16.96 9.31 9.06
C ARG A 62 16.68 7.82 9.22
N GLN A 63 15.92 7.22 8.31
CA GLN A 63 15.44 5.83 8.33
C GLN A 63 15.44 5.23 6.92
N GLN A 64 16.64 5.01 6.37
CA GLN A 64 16.80 4.68 4.94
C GLN A 64 16.50 3.21 4.57
N GLY A 65 16.21 2.34 5.53
CA GLY A 65 15.90 0.93 5.28
C GLY A 65 14.44 0.67 4.89
N VAL A 66 13.56 1.65 5.11
CA VAL A 66 12.11 1.58 4.88
C VAL A 66 11.75 2.64 3.84
N GLY A 67 10.95 2.23 2.85
CA GLY A 67 10.49 3.11 1.78
C GLY A 67 9.17 3.76 2.12
N PHE A 68 8.95 4.94 1.56
CA PHE A 68 7.59 5.46 1.38
C PHE A 68 6.86 4.62 0.30
N VAL A 69 5.53 4.62 0.33
CA VAL A 69 4.76 4.21 -0.85
C VAL A 69 5.20 5.05 -2.06
N SER A 70 5.36 4.42 -3.21
CA SER A 70 5.85 5.08 -4.42
C SER A 70 4.92 6.22 -4.85
N ARG A 71 5.40 7.11 -5.74
CA ARG A 71 4.58 8.21 -6.26
C ARG A 71 3.26 7.72 -6.86
N ASP A 72 3.31 6.63 -7.60
CA ASP A 72 2.14 6.02 -8.23
C ASP A 72 1.14 5.51 -7.18
N GLU A 73 1.64 4.78 -6.19
CA GLU A 73 0.84 4.24 -5.07
C GLU A 73 0.20 5.36 -4.25
N ALA A 74 0.96 6.41 -3.93
CA ALA A 74 0.45 7.59 -3.23
C ALA A 74 -0.69 8.28 -4.01
N HIS A 75 -0.63 8.27 -5.35
CA HIS A 75 -1.69 8.82 -6.19
C HIS A 75 -2.89 7.89 -6.34
N ILE A 76 -2.73 6.57 -6.25
CA ILE A 76 -3.85 5.63 -6.08
C ILE A 76 -4.57 5.94 -4.77
N LEU A 77 -3.83 6.14 -3.66
CA LEU A 77 -4.40 6.51 -2.36
C LEU A 77 -5.18 7.82 -2.46
N TYR A 78 -4.55 8.88 -2.97
CA TYR A 78 -5.17 10.21 -3.12
C TYR A 78 -6.45 10.16 -3.97
N ASN A 79 -6.38 9.58 -5.17
CA ASN A 79 -7.51 9.54 -6.09
C ASN A 79 -8.63 8.61 -5.62
N THR A 80 -8.30 7.56 -4.86
CA THR A 80 -9.32 6.75 -4.18
C THR A 80 -10.00 7.59 -3.11
N ALA A 81 -9.23 8.24 -2.24
CA ALA A 81 -9.76 9.06 -1.15
C ALA A 81 -10.60 10.25 -1.63
N LEU A 82 -10.36 10.78 -2.83
CA LEU A 82 -11.22 11.82 -3.44
C LEU A 82 -12.68 11.35 -3.57
N LYS A 83 -12.91 10.06 -3.85
CA LYS A 83 -14.25 9.47 -3.92
C LYS A 83 -14.94 9.36 -2.54
N PHE A 84 -14.17 9.50 -1.45
CA PHE A 84 -14.61 9.39 -0.07
C PHE A 84 -14.51 10.73 0.69
N LYS A 85 -14.40 11.86 -0.02
CA LYS A 85 -14.29 13.19 0.62
C LYS A 85 -15.41 13.41 1.65
N GLY A 86 -15.02 13.86 2.84
CA GLY A 86 -15.92 14.06 3.98
C GLY A 86 -16.40 12.77 4.66
N LYS A 87 -15.89 11.60 4.27
CA LYS A 87 -16.13 10.32 4.95
C LYS A 87 -14.97 9.99 5.89
N LYS A 88 -15.24 9.08 6.81
CA LYS A 88 -14.25 8.54 7.73
C LYS A 88 -13.37 7.52 7.01
N ALA A 89 -12.07 7.68 7.15
CA ALA A 89 -11.06 6.77 6.64
C ALA A 89 -10.16 6.26 7.78
N LEU A 90 -9.61 5.06 7.61
CA LEU A 90 -8.65 4.45 8.51
C LEU A 90 -7.36 4.14 7.74
N GLU A 91 -6.23 4.43 8.36
CA GLU A 91 -4.92 3.93 7.94
C GLU A 91 -4.29 3.12 9.08
N ILE A 92 -3.75 1.95 8.73
CA ILE A 92 -2.94 1.11 9.61
C ILE A 92 -1.52 1.13 9.06
N GLY A 93 -0.58 1.65 9.84
CA GLY A 93 0.83 1.81 9.45
C GLY A 93 1.03 3.02 8.54
N CYS A 94 1.41 4.16 9.12
CA CYS A 94 1.71 5.38 8.37
C CYS A 94 3.21 5.70 8.30
N TRP A 95 4.01 5.09 9.18
CA TRP A 95 5.43 5.35 9.35
C TRP A 95 5.76 6.85 9.46
N MET A 96 6.27 7.46 8.39
CA MET A 96 6.63 8.89 8.34
C MET A 96 5.51 9.79 7.77
N GLY A 97 4.31 9.25 7.50
CA GLY A 97 3.08 10.00 7.26
C GLY A 97 2.81 10.39 5.80
N TRP A 98 3.55 9.81 4.84
CA TRP A 98 3.40 10.14 3.41
C TRP A 98 2.03 9.73 2.85
N SER A 99 1.64 8.48 3.06
CA SER A 99 0.33 7.93 2.72
C SER A 99 -0.79 8.65 3.46
N ALA A 100 -0.65 8.85 4.78
CA ALA A 100 -1.57 9.65 5.60
C ALA A 100 -1.85 11.04 5.01
N CYS A 101 -0.79 11.73 4.58
CA CYS A 101 -0.90 13.04 3.98
C CYS A 101 -1.67 13.01 2.65
N HIS A 102 -1.45 12.00 1.80
CA HIS A 102 -2.20 11.85 0.54
C HIS A 102 -3.68 11.56 0.81
N LEU A 103 -3.99 10.65 1.73
CA LEU A 103 -5.37 10.38 2.12
C LEU A 103 -6.05 11.66 2.64
N ALA A 104 -5.41 12.37 3.58
CA ALA A 104 -5.95 13.57 4.19
C ALA A 104 -6.11 14.75 3.21
N LEU A 105 -5.17 14.95 2.27
CA LEU A 105 -5.26 15.97 1.22
C LEU A 105 -6.45 15.76 0.29
N ALA A 106 -6.96 14.54 0.16
CA ALA A 106 -8.19 14.27 -0.59
C ALA A 106 -9.47 14.70 0.16
N GLY A 107 -9.35 15.03 1.46
CA GLY A 107 -10.41 15.58 2.29
C GLY A 107 -11.23 14.53 3.06
N VAL A 108 -10.65 13.38 3.37
CA VAL A 108 -11.25 12.40 4.31
C VAL A 108 -10.97 12.81 5.76
N GLU A 109 -11.82 12.36 6.68
CA GLU A 109 -11.54 12.40 8.12
C GLU A 109 -10.75 11.13 8.49
N LEU A 110 -9.45 11.27 8.77
CA LEU A 110 -8.54 10.13 8.85
C LEU A 110 -8.18 9.79 10.29
N ASP A 111 -8.45 8.55 10.69
CA ASP A 111 -7.80 7.93 11.85
C ASP A 111 -6.57 7.17 11.36
N VAL A 112 -5.43 7.36 12.03
CA VAL A 112 -4.16 6.70 11.71
C VAL A 112 -3.68 5.93 12.92
N ILE A 113 -3.55 4.62 12.78
CA ILE A 113 -3.07 3.72 13.82
C ILE A 113 -1.70 3.19 13.42
N ASP A 114 -0.69 3.47 14.24
CA ASP A 114 0.67 2.97 14.03
C ASP A 114 1.43 2.94 15.37
N PRO A 115 2.07 1.82 15.75
CA PRO A 115 2.84 1.75 17.00
C PRO A 115 4.03 2.71 17.03
N MET A 116 4.59 3.09 15.87
CA MET A 116 5.71 4.02 15.76
C MET A 116 5.35 5.42 16.23
N LEU A 117 4.07 5.80 16.23
CA LEU A 117 3.58 7.09 16.77
C LEU A 117 3.78 7.22 18.28
N SER A 118 4.12 6.14 18.99
CA SER A 118 4.55 6.21 20.40
C SER A 118 5.96 6.79 20.56
N GLN A 119 6.75 6.81 19.49
CA GLN A 119 8.11 7.34 19.47
C GLN A 119 8.11 8.79 19.00
N GLN A 120 8.75 9.66 19.78
CA GLN A 120 8.76 11.11 19.55
C GLN A 120 9.19 11.48 18.13
N LEU A 121 10.24 10.85 17.59
CA LEU A 121 10.75 11.09 16.24
C LEU A 121 9.65 10.97 15.17
N PHE A 122 8.84 9.92 15.24
CA PHE A 122 7.81 9.62 14.26
C PHE A 122 6.61 10.53 14.47
N GLN A 123 6.16 10.67 15.72
CA GLN A 123 5.02 11.51 16.06
C GLN A 123 5.21 12.97 15.63
N GLU A 124 6.39 13.54 15.91
CA GLU A 124 6.72 14.91 15.50
C GLU A 124 6.85 15.03 13.98
N SER A 125 7.54 14.08 13.34
CA SER A 125 7.72 14.10 11.88
C SER A 125 6.40 14.05 11.12
N VAL A 126 5.51 13.15 11.50
CA VAL A 126 4.18 13.00 10.90
C VAL A 126 3.35 14.27 11.18
N THR A 127 3.32 14.72 12.43
CA THR A 127 2.57 15.92 12.82
C THR A 127 3.00 17.16 12.04
N ASP A 128 4.31 17.39 11.92
CA ASP A 128 4.85 18.55 11.23
C ASP A 128 4.59 18.50 9.72
N SER A 129 4.70 17.32 9.11
CA SER A 129 4.41 17.14 7.68
C SER A 129 2.94 17.42 7.38
N LEU A 130 2.02 16.91 8.21
CA LEU A 130 0.59 17.16 8.09
C LEU A 130 0.22 18.62 8.36
N LYS A 131 0.89 19.30 9.32
CA LYS A 131 0.71 20.74 9.56
C LYS A 131 1.17 21.56 8.35
N ARG A 132 2.33 21.25 7.77
CA ARG A 132 2.85 21.91 6.56
C ARG A 132 1.93 21.72 5.36
N ALA A 133 1.32 20.54 5.24
CA ALA A 133 0.32 20.24 4.23
C ALA A 133 -1.06 20.89 4.50
N GLY A 134 -1.28 21.45 5.70
CA GLY A 134 -2.53 22.11 6.07
C GLY A 134 -3.69 21.15 6.38
N VAL A 135 -3.40 19.88 6.68
CA VAL A 135 -4.41 18.83 6.87
C VAL A 135 -4.38 18.18 8.27
N LYS A 136 -3.54 18.68 9.18
CA LYS A 136 -3.39 18.05 10.52
C LYS A 136 -4.70 17.96 11.31
N GLU A 137 -5.62 18.91 11.14
CA GLU A 137 -6.90 18.94 11.87
C GLU A 137 -7.88 17.86 11.40
N SER A 138 -7.73 17.33 10.18
CA SER A 138 -8.54 16.22 9.68
C SER A 138 -7.92 14.85 9.95
N VAL A 139 -6.81 14.80 10.71
CA VAL A 139 -6.05 13.57 10.99
C VAL A 139 -5.88 13.36 12.48
N ASN A 140 -6.39 12.23 12.97
CA ASN A 140 -6.22 11.74 14.32
C ASN A 140 -5.09 10.69 14.36
N LEU A 141 -4.00 10.99 15.06
CA LEU A 141 -2.81 10.12 15.15
C LEU A 141 -2.87 9.31 16.44
N ILE A 142 -2.89 7.98 16.32
CA ILE A 142 -3.19 7.07 17.42
C ILE A 142 -2.06 6.05 17.56
N PRO A 143 -1.25 6.13 18.64
CA PRO A 143 -0.22 5.12 18.89
C PRO A 143 -0.87 3.79 19.30
N GLY A 144 -0.56 2.72 18.58
CA GLY A 144 -1.02 1.37 18.94
C GLY A 144 -0.85 0.34 17.85
N TYR A 145 -0.95 -0.93 18.22
CA TYR A 145 -0.88 -2.07 17.31
C TYR A 145 -2.26 -2.47 16.81
N SER A 146 -2.37 -2.77 15.52
CA SER A 146 -3.50 -3.49 14.95
C SER A 146 -3.34 -5.02 15.20
N PRO A 147 -4.45 -5.77 15.23
CA PRO A 147 -5.84 -5.35 15.07
C PRO A 147 -6.48 -4.71 16.33
N GLN A 148 -5.88 -4.87 17.51
CA GLN A 148 -6.54 -4.54 18.78
C GLN A 148 -6.88 -3.06 18.91
N LYS A 149 -5.99 -2.16 18.46
CA LYS A 149 -6.25 -0.72 18.53
C LYS A 149 -7.39 -0.29 17.59
N VAL A 150 -7.57 -1.00 16.47
CA VAL A 150 -8.69 -0.76 15.53
C VAL A 150 -10.00 -1.10 16.23
N GLU A 151 -10.08 -2.28 16.86
CA GLU A 151 -11.26 -2.73 17.60
C GLU A 151 -11.59 -1.80 18.77
N GLU A 152 -10.59 -1.42 19.57
CA GLU A 152 -10.75 -0.49 20.70
C GLU A 152 -11.35 0.84 20.24
N LEU A 153 -10.79 1.43 19.17
CA LEU A 153 -11.25 2.70 18.64
C LEU A 153 -12.66 2.60 18.06
N ALA A 154 -12.95 1.55 17.30
CA ALA A 154 -14.27 1.28 16.73
C ALA A 154 -15.33 1.20 17.82
N ASN A 155 -15.05 0.46 18.90
CA ASN A 155 -15.97 0.28 20.02
C ASN A 155 -16.13 1.58 20.84
N GLN A 156 -15.03 2.26 21.16
CA GLN A 156 -15.07 3.49 21.96
C GLN A 156 -15.84 4.60 21.25
N LEU A 157 -15.65 4.75 19.94
CA LEU A 157 -16.25 5.83 19.15
C LEU A 157 -17.52 5.42 18.42
N GLN A 158 -17.95 4.15 18.57
CA GLN A 158 -19.03 3.54 17.76
C GLN A 158 -18.82 3.84 16.27
N ARG A 159 -17.60 3.56 15.80
CA ARG A 159 -17.08 4.03 14.51
C ARG A 159 -16.96 2.90 13.51
N LYS A 160 -17.33 3.22 12.28
CA LYS A 160 -17.02 2.45 11.07
C LYS A 160 -16.32 3.35 10.05
N TRP A 161 -15.65 2.74 9.09
CA TRP A 161 -14.87 3.44 8.07
C TRP A 161 -15.30 3.04 6.65
N SER A 162 -15.44 4.03 5.77
CA SER A 162 -15.79 3.81 4.36
C SER A 162 -14.55 3.53 3.50
N LEU A 163 -13.38 4.01 3.93
CA LEU A 163 -12.09 3.79 3.28
C LEU A 163 -11.09 3.28 4.30
N ILE A 164 -10.39 2.19 4.00
CA ILE A 164 -9.37 1.63 4.88
C ILE A 164 -8.10 1.36 4.05
N PHE A 165 -6.93 1.76 4.57
CA PHE A 165 -5.63 1.45 3.99
C PHE A 165 -4.79 0.66 4.99
N ILE A 166 -4.27 -0.49 4.56
CA ILE A 166 -3.47 -1.41 5.38
C ILE A 166 -2.04 -1.45 4.83
N ASP A 167 -1.12 -0.91 5.61
CA ASP A 167 0.33 -0.92 5.41
C ASP A 167 1.07 -1.10 6.75
N GLY A 168 0.51 -1.96 7.61
CA GLY A 168 1.03 -2.27 8.94
C GLY A 168 2.15 -3.32 8.91
N HIS A 169 2.07 -4.30 9.81
CA HIS A 169 3.06 -5.37 9.87
C HIS A 169 2.87 -6.36 8.71
N HIS A 170 3.92 -6.61 7.92
CA HIS A 170 3.81 -7.40 6.69
C HIS A 170 4.02 -8.92 6.85
N GLU A 171 4.36 -9.39 8.06
CA GLU A 171 4.58 -10.83 8.30
C GLU A 171 3.32 -11.53 8.81
N ALA A 172 3.12 -12.79 8.40
CA ALA A 172 2.00 -13.58 8.88
C ALA A 172 2.05 -13.77 10.41
N PRO A 173 0.90 -13.71 11.11
CA PRO A 173 -0.46 -13.60 10.58
C PRO A 173 -1.01 -12.16 10.53
N ALA A 174 -0.18 -11.13 10.71
CA ALA A 174 -0.68 -9.78 10.97
C ALA A 174 -1.55 -9.19 9.84
N PRO A 175 -1.17 -9.25 8.54
CA PRO A 175 -2.02 -8.71 7.47
C PRO A 175 -3.40 -9.36 7.38
N LEU A 176 -3.48 -10.67 7.67
CA LEU A 176 -4.75 -11.40 7.70
C LEU A 176 -5.62 -10.91 8.86
N ASN A 177 -5.03 -10.75 10.05
CA ASN A 177 -5.74 -10.25 11.21
C ASN A 177 -6.25 -8.82 11.02
N ASP A 178 -5.45 -7.97 10.36
CA ASP A 178 -5.86 -6.62 9.98
C ASP A 178 -7.04 -6.64 9.00
N ALA A 179 -7.00 -7.51 7.98
CA ALA A 179 -8.12 -7.67 7.06
C ALA A 179 -9.41 -8.15 7.79
N ILE A 180 -9.27 -9.08 8.73
CA ILE A 180 -10.40 -9.61 9.52
C ILE A 180 -11.05 -8.51 10.35
N ILE A 181 -10.27 -7.72 11.11
CA ILE A 181 -10.86 -6.66 11.92
C ILE A 181 -11.45 -5.56 11.04
N CYS A 182 -10.75 -5.18 9.96
CA CYS A 182 -11.20 -4.13 9.06
C CYS A 182 -12.52 -4.48 8.37
N GLU A 183 -12.76 -5.75 8.03
CA GLU A 183 -14.04 -6.21 7.47
C GLU A 183 -15.22 -5.96 8.42
N GLN A 184 -15.02 -6.22 9.73
CA GLN A 184 -16.05 -6.08 10.76
C GLN A 184 -16.43 -4.62 11.02
N VAL A 185 -15.46 -3.71 10.89
CA VAL A 185 -15.61 -2.27 11.15
C VAL A 185 -15.77 -1.43 9.88
N ALA A 186 -15.80 -2.06 8.71
CA ALA A 186 -16.08 -1.38 7.45
C ALA A 186 -17.57 -1.03 7.34
N GLU A 187 -17.87 0.10 6.70
CA GLU A 187 -19.24 0.45 6.29
C GLU A 187 -19.79 -0.54 5.25
N GLU A 188 -21.10 -0.46 4.95
CA GLU A 188 -21.73 -1.27 3.90
C GLU A 188 -21.19 -0.92 2.51
N ASP A 189 -20.93 0.36 2.28
CA ASP A 189 -20.28 0.92 1.10
C ASP A 189 -18.83 1.24 1.44
N ALA A 190 -17.93 0.29 1.20
CA ALA A 190 -16.56 0.37 1.69
C ALA A 190 -15.51 -0.17 0.72
N LEU A 191 -14.31 0.38 0.85
CA LEU A 191 -13.14 0.00 0.09
C LEU A 191 -11.93 -0.17 1.02
N ILE A 192 -11.22 -1.29 0.89
CA ILE A 192 -10.02 -1.63 1.66
C ILE A 192 -8.84 -1.79 0.68
N LEU A 193 -7.77 -1.04 0.91
CA LEU A 193 -6.52 -1.05 0.15
C LEU A 193 -5.43 -1.76 0.94
N PHE A 194 -4.60 -2.52 0.24
CA PHE A 194 -3.43 -3.20 0.78
C PHE A 194 -2.18 -2.71 0.06
N HIS A 195 -1.14 -2.35 0.80
CA HIS A 195 0.19 -2.17 0.23
C HIS A 195 0.95 -3.50 0.15
N ASP A 196 2.13 -3.52 -0.47
CA ASP A 196 3.09 -4.62 -0.41
C ASP A 196 2.58 -6.03 -0.76
N LEU A 197 1.64 -6.16 -1.73
CA LEU A 197 1.14 -7.47 -2.17
C LEU A 197 2.17 -8.34 -2.90
N ALA A 198 3.34 -7.80 -3.22
CA ALA A 198 4.50 -8.61 -3.55
C ALA A 198 4.76 -9.70 -2.49
N SER A 199 4.47 -9.42 -1.21
CA SER A 199 4.48 -10.41 -0.14
C SER A 199 3.24 -11.32 -0.20
N PRO A 200 3.41 -12.66 -0.19
CA PRO A 200 2.29 -13.59 -0.12
C PRO A 200 1.54 -13.50 1.22
N ASP A 201 2.20 -13.07 2.29
CA ASP A 201 1.57 -12.95 3.62
C ASP A 201 0.57 -11.80 3.64
N VAL A 202 0.89 -10.67 3.00
CA VAL A 202 -0.08 -9.59 2.80
C VAL A 202 -1.20 -10.02 1.85
N GLY A 203 -0.87 -10.80 0.82
CA GLY A 203 -1.85 -11.43 -0.08
C GLY A 203 -2.91 -12.29 0.63
N GLN A 204 -2.63 -12.82 1.83
CA GLN A 204 -3.62 -13.57 2.60
C GLN A 204 -4.80 -12.70 3.03
N GLY A 205 -4.56 -11.42 3.36
CA GLY A 205 -5.63 -10.48 3.72
C GLY A 205 -6.58 -10.20 2.56
N LEU A 206 -6.05 -10.00 1.35
CA LEU A 206 -6.89 -9.81 0.15
C LEU A 206 -7.68 -11.09 -0.20
N ASN A 207 -7.04 -12.26 -0.09
CA ASN A 207 -7.71 -13.56 -0.31
C ASN A 207 -8.89 -13.74 0.64
N TYR A 208 -8.70 -13.40 1.93
CA TYR A 208 -9.77 -13.48 2.92
C TYR A 208 -10.99 -12.65 2.52
N LEU A 209 -10.81 -11.38 2.14
CA LEU A 209 -11.93 -10.53 1.73
C LEU A 209 -12.64 -11.07 0.47
N LYS A 210 -11.87 -11.60 -0.48
CA LYS A 210 -12.43 -12.27 -1.67
C LYS A 210 -13.30 -13.48 -1.28
N GLU A 211 -12.84 -14.32 -0.36
CA GLU A 211 -13.61 -15.47 0.15
C GLU A 211 -14.88 -15.04 0.90
N LYS A 212 -14.87 -13.85 1.51
CA LYS A 212 -16.04 -13.20 2.11
C LYS A 212 -16.99 -12.54 1.09
N GLY A 213 -16.71 -12.68 -0.21
CA GLY A 213 -17.59 -12.17 -1.26
C GLY A 213 -17.35 -10.71 -1.64
N TRP A 214 -16.26 -10.09 -1.17
CA TRP A 214 -15.86 -8.77 -1.66
C TRP A 214 -15.36 -8.88 -3.11
N ASN A 215 -15.62 -7.83 -3.90
CA ASN A 215 -14.94 -7.69 -5.18
C ASN A 215 -13.47 -7.38 -4.93
N THR A 216 -12.57 -7.90 -5.77
CA THR A 216 -11.13 -7.73 -5.58
C THR A 216 -10.39 -7.54 -6.90
N MET A 217 -9.34 -6.72 -6.86
CA MET A 217 -8.39 -6.56 -7.96
C MET A 217 -7.02 -6.11 -7.43
N VAL A 218 -6.02 -6.05 -8.31
CA VAL A 218 -4.68 -5.54 -8.00
C VAL A 218 -4.31 -4.37 -8.90
N TYR A 219 -3.53 -3.45 -8.35
CA TYR A 219 -2.85 -2.38 -9.07
C TYR A 219 -1.41 -2.78 -9.31
N GLN A 220 -0.97 -2.69 -10.57
CA GLN A 220 0.37 -3.10 -10.93
C GLN A 220 1.34 -1.92 -10.74
N THR A 221 1.81 -1.75 -9.51
CA THR A 221 2.75 -0.71 -9.07
C THR A 221 4.11 -1.31 -8.69
N MET A 222 5.01 -0.49 -8.12
CA MET A 222 6.31 -0.95 -7.62
C MET A 222 6.16 -2.13 -6.65
N GLN A 223 5.37 -2.00 -5.58
CA GLN A 223 5.14 -3.09 -4.62
C GLN A 223 3.82 -3.84 -4.76
N ILE A 224 3.02 -3.47 -5.77
CA ILE A 224 1.69 -4.02 -6.04
C ILE A 224 0.74 -3.69 -4.90
N MET A 225 -0.26 -2.87 -5.20
CA MET A 225 -1.36 -2.63 -4.25
C MET A 225 -2.53 -3.56 -4.53
N GLY A 226 -3.22 -3.99 -3.48
CA GLY A 226 -4.48 -4.70 -3.55
C GLY A 226 -5.65 -3.79 -3.26
N VAL A 227 -6.82 -4.12 -3.79
CA VAL A 227 -8.07 -3.49 -3.37
C VAL A 227 -9.19 -4.50 -3.27
N ALA A 228 -9.96 -4.39 -2.19
CA ALA A 228 -11.24 -5.06 -2.01
C ALA A 228 -12.34 -4.01 -1.84
N TRP A 229 -13.51 -4.22 -2.43
CA TRP A 229 -14.65 -3.32 -2.23
C TRP A 229 -15.99 -4.06 -2.21
N ARG A 230 -16.98 -3.43 -1.57
CA ARG A 230 -18.38 -3.87 -1.51
C ARG A 230 -19.33 -2.66 -1.55
N GLY A 231 -20.60 -2.92 -1.82
CA GLY A 231 -21.63 -1.89 -1.87
C GLY A 231 -21.49 -0.98 -3.10
N ASN A 232 -21.95 0.25 -2.97
CA ASN A 232 -22.03 1.25 -4.04
C ASN A 232 -20.78 2.14 -4.12
N VAL A 233 -19.60 1.52 -4.10
CA VAL A 233 -18.32 2.20 -4.35
C VAL A 233 -17.53 1.43 -5.38
N GLU A 234 -16.71 2.14 -6.14
CA GLU A 234 -15.84 1.53 -7.14
C GLU A 234 -14.41 2.03 -6.98
N PRO A 235 -13.41 1.16 -7.16
CA PRO A 235 -12.02 1.56 -7.13
C PRO A 235 -11.68 2.54 -8.27
N VAL A 236 -10.53 3.22 -8.16
CA VAL A 236 -10.00 4.02 -9.27
C VAL A 236 -9.48 3.09 -10.38
N ILE A 237 -9.56 3.55 -11.63
CA ILE A 237 -8.98 2.83 -12.76
C ILE A 237 -7.55 3.30 -12.93
N HIS A 238 -6.60 2.45 -12.57
CA HIS A 238 -5.17 2.67 -12.70
C HIS A 238 -4.67 1.94 -13.94
N GLN A 239 -4.02 2.68 -14.83
CA GLN A 239 -3.17 2.14 -15.87
C GLN A 239 -1.75 1.99 -15.32
N PRO A 240 -1.13 0.80 -15.44
CA PRO A 240 0.26 0.59 -15.06
C PRO A 240 1.24 1.35 -15.97
N ASP A 241 2.43 1.69 -15.45
CA ASP A 241 3.47 2.35 -16.26
C ASP A 241 3.81 1.51 -17.51
N PRO A 242 3.57 2.01 -18.74
CA PRO A 242 3.79 1.24 -19.95
C PRO A 242 5.29 1.00 -20.24
N LYS A 243 6.20 1.70 -19.56
CA LYS A 243 7.65 1.52 -19.71
C LYS A 243 8.16 0.29 -18.95
N ILE A 244 7.39 -0.23 -18.01
CA ILE A 244 7.78 -1.35 -17.17
C ILE A 244 7.20 -2.65 -17.74
N ASN A 245 8.07 -3.65 -17.91
CA ASN A 245 7.62 -5.01 -18.23
C ASN A 245 7.10 -5.70 -16.97
N TRP A 246 5.82 -5.48 -16.70
CA TRP A 246 5.17 -5.97 -15.49
C TRP A 246 5.04 -7.49 -15.45
N LYS A 247 5.38 -8.06 -14.28
CA LYS A 247 5.14 -9.47 -13.96
C LYS A 247 4.50 -9.58 -12.58
N LEU A 248 3.34 -10.25 -12.52
CA LEU A 248 2.71 -10.61 -11.27
C LEU A 248 3.42 -11.82 -10.63
N PRO A 249 3.69 -11.77 -9.31
CA PRO A 249 4.03 -12.95 -8.53
C PRO A 249 2.99 -14.07 -8.69
N PRO A 250 3.40 -15.35 -8.64
CA PRO A 250 2.50 -16.49 -8.82
C PRO A 250 1.20 -16.43 -8.00
N HIS A 251 1.28 -16.00 -6.74
CA HIS A 251 0.12 -15.94 -5.85
C HIS A 251 -0.91 -14.88 -6.24
N LEU A 252 -0.55 -13.90 -7.10
CA LEU A 252 -1.47 -12.84 -7.54
C LEU A 252 -2.03 -13.04 -8.96
N ARG A 253 -1.55 -14.02 -9.72
CA ARG A 253 -1.92 -14.20 -11.15
C ARG A 253 -3.41 -14.42 -11.42
N HIS A 254 -4.16 -14.77 -10.39
CA HIS A 254 -5.58 -15.08 -10.47
C HIS A 254 -6.47 -13.86 -10.13
N TYR A 255 -5.87 -12.70 -9.84
CA TYR A 255 -6.56 -11.43 -9.69
C TYR A 255 -6.66 -10.69 -11.03
N SER A 256 -7.74 -9.92 -11.18
CA SER A 256 -7.82 -8.94 -12.27
C SER A 256 -6.86 -7.79 -11.98
N VAL A 257 -6.23 -7.25 -13.02
CA VAL A 257 -5.34 -6.09 -12.93
C VAL A 257 -6.10 -4.86 -13.41
N SER A 258 -6.06 -3.77 -12.62
CA SER A 258 -6.68 -2.51 -13.01
C SER A 258 -6.14 -2.00 -14.35
N GLY A 259 -6.99 -1.33 -15.12
CA GLY A 259 -6.64 -0.77 -16.44
C GLY A 259 -6.31 -1.80 -17.53
N SER A 260 -6.30 -3.10 -17.21
CA SER A 260 -6.07 -4.18 -18.16
C SER A 260 -7.40 -4.63 -18.74
N ILE A 261 -7.52 -4.63 -20.08
CA ILE A 261 -8.65 -5.29 -20.74
C ILE A 261 -8.56 -6.78 -20.37
N PRO A 262 -9.63 -7.43 -19.88
CA PRO A 262 -9.61 -8.87 -19.67
C PRO A 262 -9.25 -9.52 -21.01
N THR A 263 -8.06 -10.11 -21.11
CA THR A 263 -7.80 -11.05 -22.19
C THR A 263 -8.83 -12.15 -22.02
N VAL A 264 -9.79 -12.22 -22.95
CA VAL A 264 -10.76 -13.31 -23.06
C VAL A 264 -9.97 -14.57 -23.46
N ALA A 265 -9.18 -15.09 -22.54
CA ALA A 265 -8.69 -16.45 -22.60
C ALA A 265 -9.91 -17.32 -22.28
N GLY A 266 -10.43 -17.96 -23.33
CA GLY A 266 -11.72 -18.67 -23.31
C GLY A 266 -11.93 -19.54 -22.07
N ASN A 267 -12.95 -19.18 -21.30
CA ASN A 267 -13.45 -19.94 -20.15
C ASN A 267 -14.21 -21.22 -20.60
N LYS A 268 -13.57 -22.08 -21.40
CA LYS A 268 -14.08 -23.43 -21.68
C LYS A 268 -13.73 -24.45 -20.59
N ILE A 269 -12.85 -24.09 -19.65
CA ILE A 269 -12.42 -24.98 -18.56
C ILE A 269 -13.16 -24.69 -17.24
N GLY A 270 -13.65 -23.45 -17.03
CA GLY A 270 -14.25 -23.02 -15.76
C GLY A 270 -15.62 -23.62 -15.41
N LYS A 271 -16.34 -24.23 -16.36
CA LYS A 271 -17.66 -24.85 -16.08
C LYS A 271 -17.60 -26.28 -15.54
N ASN A 272 -16.47 -26.99 -15.69
CA ASN A 272 -16.34 -28.39 -15.27
C ASN A 272 -15.59 -28.60 -13.94
N LEU A 273 -15.01 -27.55 -13.34
CA LEU A 273 -14.21 -27.65 -12.11
C LEU A 273 -14.97 -27.31 -10.82
N LYS A 274 -16.22 -26.84 -10.89
CA LYS A 274 -16.99 -26.48 -9.67
C LYS A 274 -17.40 -27.67 -8.80
N SER A 275 -17.32 -28.91 -9.29
CA SER A 275 -17.74 -30.10 -8.54
C SER A 275 -16.60 -30.94 -7.94
N LEU A 276 -15.32 -30.58 -8.12
CA LEU A 276 -14.18 -31.43 -7.74
C LEU A 276 -13.14 -30.75 -6.82
N VAL A 277 -13.35 -29.49 -6.39
CA VAL A 277 -12.22 -28.59 -6.05
C VAL A 277 -12.32 -27.93 -4.66
N ALA A 278 -13.01 -28.53 -3.69
CA ALA A 278 -12.95 -28.01 -2.33
C ALA A 278 -11.61 -28.37 -1.62
N ASP A 279 -11.08 -29.58 -1.85
CA ASP A 279 -9.93 -30.08 -1.08
C ASP A 279 -8.56 -29.98 -1.77
N ASN A 280 -8.51 -29.85 -3.11
CA ASN A 280 -7.23 -29.74 -3.84
C ASN A 280 -6.69 -28.30 -3.92
N PHE A 281 -7.54 -27.28 -3.83
CA PHE A 281 -7.12 -25.87 -3.94
C PHE A 281 -6.18 -25.46 -2.80
N ARG A 282 -6.38 -26.00 -1.59
CA ARG A 282 -5.54 -25.68 -0.44
C ARG A 282 -4.12 -26.23 -0.56
N LYS A 283 -3.95 -27.36 -1.27
CA LYS A 283 -2.63 -27.95 -1.55
C LYS A 283 -1.93 -27.19 -2.69
N GLU A 284 -2.65 -26.84 -3.74
CA GLU A 284 -2.11 -26.05 -4.85
C GLU A 284 -1.73 -24.62 -4.43
N ALA A 285 -2.55 -23.96 -3.61
CA ALA A 285 -2.24 -22.64 -3.05
C ALA A 285 -0.95 -22.70 -2.22
N LYS A 286 -0.78 -23.72 -1.37
CA LYS A 286 0.47 -23.93 -0.60
C LYS A 286 1.68 -24.16 -1.51
N LEU A 287 1.54 -24.93 -2.58
CA LEU A 287 2.62 -25.18 -3.55
C LEU A 287 3.00 -23.93 -4.34
N LEU A 288 2.01 -23.13 -4.76
CA LEU A 288 2.24 -21.86 -5.44
C LEU A 288 2.89 -20.83 -4.52
N THR A 289 2.50 -20.79 -3.24
CA THR A 289 3.15 -19.97 -2.22
C THR A 289 4.61 -20.41 -2.02
N LEU A 290 4.88 -21.71 -1.89
CA LEU A 290 6.24 -22.23 -1.73
C LEU A 290 7.12 -21.95 -2.97
N TYR A 291 6.56 -22.09 -4.18
CA TYR A 291 7.26 -21.74 -5.41
C TYR A 291 7.56 -20.23 -5.49
N SER A 292 6.57 -19.38 -5.16
CA SER A 292 6.73 -17.92 -5.08
C SER A 292 7.82 -17.53 -4.09
N GLN A 293 7.79 -18.12 -2.88
CA GLN A 293 8.82 -17.92 -1.85
C GLN A 293 10.19 -18.38 -2.34
N THR A 294 10.30 -19.53 -2.99
CA THR A 294 11.57 -20.04 -3.51
C THR A 294 12.15 -19.15 -4.60
N GLN A 295 11.31 -18.68 -5.53
CA GLN A 295 11.73 -17.74 -6.58
C GLN A 295 12.15 -16.39 -5.98
N GLN A 296 11.43 -15.92 -4.95
CA GLN A 296 11.79 -14.69 -4.25
C GLN A 296 13.10 -14.82 -3.47
N ILE A 297 13.32 -15.95 -2.78
CA ILE A 297 14.58 -16.26 -2.10
C ILE A 297 15.71 -16.30 -3.13
N TYR A 298 15.53 -16.93 -4.28
CA TYR A 298 16.53 -16.95 -5.34
C TYR A 298 16.90 -15.53 -5.80
N TYR A 299 15.90 -14.68 -6.09
CA TYR A 299 16.18 -13.29 -6.44
C TYR A 299 16.88 -12.54 -5.30
N TYR A 300 16.43 -12.69 -4.06
CA TYR A 300 17.05 -12.04 -2.90
C TYR A 300 18.51 -12.45 -2.73
N LEU A 301 18.80 -13.75 -2.83
CA LEU A 301 20.17 -14.26 -2.76
C LEU A 301 21.04 -13.71 -3.91
N SER A 302 20.46 -13.47 -5.09
CA SER A 302 21.18 -12.81 -6.19
C SER A 302 21.53 -11.34 -5.90
N TRP A 303 20.76 -10.67 -5.03
CA TRP A 303 20.99 -9.28 -4.60
C TRP A 303 21.86 -9.17 -3.35
N LEU A 304 21.94 -10.22 -2.54
CA LEU A 304 22.65 -10.22 -1.25
C LEU A 304 24.10 -9.71 -1.36
N PRO A 305 24.92 -10.05 -2.38
CA PRO A 305 26.26 -9.48 -2.51
C PRO A 305 26.25 -7.95 -2.59
N GLN A 306 25.32 -7.36 -3.36
CA GLN A 306 25.21 -5.90 -3.49
C GLN A 306 24.74 -5.26 -2.19
N MET A 307 23.78 -5.87 -1.49
CA MET A 307 23.31 -5.40 -0.18
C MET A 307 24.44 -5.38 0.86
N LEU A 308 25.27 -6.43 0.89
CA LEU A 308 26.42 -6.51 1.80
C LEU A 308 27.48 -5.45 1.46
N ILE A 309 27.77 -5.23 0.16
CA ILE A 309 28.70 -4.17 -0.27
C ILE A 309 28.20 -2.80 0.20
N GLN A 310 26.91 -2.49 0.03
CA GLN A 310 26.33 -1.22 0.48
C GLN A 310 26.39 -1.06 2.00
N ALA A 311 26.05 -2.12 2.76
CA ALA A 311 26.13 -2.11 4.21
C ALA A 311 27.57 -1.85 4.72
N MET A 312 28.58 -2.45 4.09
CA MET A 312 29.98 -2.21 4.42
C MET A 312 30.43 -0.78 4.07
N ALA A 313 30.03 -0.26 2.91
CA ALA A 313 30.37 1.10 2.48
C ALA A 313 29.86 2.17 3.45
N ARG A 314 28.64 2.01 3.99
CA ARG A 314 28.05 2.92 4.98
C ARG A 314 28.84 2.95 6.29
N LYS A 315 29.27 1.78 6.78
CA LYS A 315 30.03 1.69 8.04
C LYS A 315 31.34 2.48 7.97
N ASN A 316 31.94 2.57 6.80
CA ASN A 316 33.17 3.32 6.57
C ASN A 316 32.96 4.85 6.46
N GLN A 317 31.73 5.33 6.26
CA GLN A 317 31.41 6.77 6.21
C GLN A 317 31.09 7.36 7.59
N THR A 318 30.84 6.51 8.58
CA THR A 318 30.50 6.89 9.96
C THR A 318 31.67 6.80 10.94
N LEU A 319 32.88 6.47 10.46
CA LEU A 319 34.14 6.45 11.20
C LEU A 319 35.01 7.64 10.80
#